data_AF-A0A938Q222-F1
#
_entry.id   AF-A0A938Q222-F1
#
_cell.length_a   1.000
_cell.length_b   1.000
_cell.length_c   1.000
_cell.angle_alpha   90.00
_cell.angle_beta   90.00
_cell.angle_gamma   90.00
#
_symmetry.space_group_name_H-M   'P 1'
#
loop_
_entity.id
_entity.type
_entity.pdbx_description
1 polymer ?
#
loop_
_entity_poly.entity_id
_entity_poly.type
_entity_poly.pdbx_seq_one_letter_code
_entity_poly.pdbx_strand_id
1 'polypeptide(L)'
;MPIRFGFGGEPATRWWIAFFALTIGAERLELSRYLPKPRWASALFVLVAAALLAGAAVSTRFTGFALVLLAAWLLVFDIARRTIFSGGLTRYIAACLLAGYGWLLLGGVMLASGYPRDAALHAFFLGFVFSMVFGHAPIIVPAVLRRALPYTSWFYLPLALLHLTLAARVAGALASQAGWQFGGAIGNAAAIGAFILTAVASAVSARTPAASPPAAGRFT
;
A
#
# COMPACT_ATOMS: atom_id res chain seq x y z
N MET A 1 38.51 10.20 -19.26
CA MET A 1 37.91 9.24 -18.30
C MET A 1 36.51 9.75 -17.97
N PRO A 2 35.43 9.22 -18.57
CA PRO A 2 34.10 9.75 -18.29
C PRO A 2 33.67 9.29 -16.90
N ILE A 3 33.41 10.25 -16.01
CA ILE A 3 32.79 10.01 -14.71
C ILE A 3 31.37 9.50 -15.00
N ARG A 4 31.19 8.18 -14.93
CA ARG A 4 29.85 7.59 -14.88
C ARG A 4 29.25 8.01 -13.54
N PHE A 5 28.34 8.96 -13.54
CA PHE A 5 27.34 9.11 -12.47
C PHE A 5 26.42 7.87 -12.51
N GLY A 6 26.97 6.72 -12.16
CA GLY A 6 26.21 5.51 -11.91
C GLY A 6 25.53 5.67 -10.57
N PHE A 7 24.40 6.39 -10.53
CA PHE A 7 23.38 6.02 -9.56
C PHE A 7 23.10 4.54 -9.82
N GLY A 8 23.60 3.66 -8.96
CA GLY A 8 23.48 2.22 -9.13
C GLY A 8 21.99 1.85 -9.17
N GLY A 9 21.43 1.76 -10.38
CA GLY A 9 19.98 1.67 -10.57
C GLY A 9 19.36 0.36 -10.09
N GLU A 10 20.16 -0.70 -9.93
CA GLU A 10 19.75 -1.98 -9.35
C GLU A 10 19.90 -1.98 -7.81
N PRO A 11 21.08 -1.63 -7.25
CA PRO A 11 21.27 -1.54 -5.80
C PRO A 11 20.32 -0.54 -5.12
N ALA A 12 20.19 0.68 -5.64
CA ALA A 12 19.38 1.72 -5.00
C ALA A 12 17.90 1.34 -4.91
N THR A 13 17.34 0.75 -5.97
CA THR A 13 15.93 0.33 -5.97
C THR A 13 15.64 -0.73 -4.93
N ARG A 14 16.56 -1.69 -4.69
CA ARG A 14 16.39 -2.70 -3.65
C ARG A 14 16.32 -2.09 -2.25
N TRP A 15 17.12 -1.06 -1.99
CA TRP A 15 17.06 -0.31 -0.74
C TRP A 15 15.76 0.50 -0.60
N TRP A 16 15.26 1.11 -1.68
CA TRP A 16 13.96 1.77 -1.67
C TRP A 16 12.81 0.78 -1.40
N ILE A 17 12.84 -0.39 -2.04
CA ILE A 17 11.88 -1.47 -1.78
C ILE A 17 11.92 -1.86 -0.29
N ALA A 18 13.11 -2.14 0.24
CA ALA A 18 13.28 -2.51 1.64
C ALA A 18 12.77 -1.42 2.58
N PHE A 19 13.11 -0.15 2.32
CA PHE A 19 12.64 0.99 3.10
C PHE A 19 11.11 1.06 3.17
N PHE A 20 10.41 1.04 2.03
CA PHE A 20 8.95 1.11 2.02
C PHE A 20 8.31 -0.13 2.65
N ALA A 21 8.81 -1.32 2.33
CA ALA A 21 8.28 -2.58 2.85
C ALA A 21 8.43 -2.68 4.37
N LEU A 22 9.59 -2.29 4.92
CA LEU A 22 9.84 -2.28 6.37
C LEU A 22 9.05 -1.19 7.07
N THR A 23 8.94 0.00 6.49
CA THR A 23 8.17 1.11 7.09
C THR A 23 6.69 0.74 7.21
N ILE A 24 6.10 0.27 6.11
CA ILE A 24 4.71 -0.20 6.10
C ILE A 24 4.55 -1.41 7.02
N GLY A 25 5.44 -2.39 6.92
CA GLY A 25 5.39 -3.59 7.78
C GLY A 25 5.46 -3.27 9.27
N ALA A 26 6.31 -2.32 9.67
CA ALA A 26 6.48 -1.89 11.06
C ALA A 26 5.23 -1.16 11.59
N GLU A 27 4.67 -0.23 10.82
CA GLU A 27 3.39 0.43 11.15
C GLU A 27 2.28 -0.61 11.37
N ARG A 28 2.20 -1.60 10.47
CA ARG A 28 1.20 -2.68 10.56
C ARG A 28 1.40 -3.61 11.75
N LEU A 29 2.66 -3.90 12.10
CA LEU A 29 3.01 -4.66 13.31
C LEU A 29 2.60 -3.91 14.58
N GLU A 30 2.78 -2.58 14.60
CA GLU A 30 2.41 -1.72 15.72
C GLU A 30 0.89 -1.73 15.92
N LEU A 31 0.11 -1.56 14.84
CA LEU A 31 -1.35 -1.57 14.91
C LEU A 31 -1.90 -2.95 15.30
N SER A 32 -1.19 -4.02 14.95
CA SER A 32 -1.57 -5.39 15.31
C SER A 32 -1.14 -5.79 16.73
N ARG A 33 -0.48 -4.91 17.51
CA ARG A 33 -0.06 -5.19 18.89
C ARG A 33 -1.22 -5.48 19.85
N TYR A 34 -2.41 -4.99 19.50
CA TYR A 34 -3.62 -5.12 20.31
C TYR A 34 -4.33 -6.47 20.10
N LEU A 35 -3.86 -7.29 19.15
CA LEU A 35 -4.28 -8.68 19.04
C LEU A 35 -3.36 -9.59 19.84
N PRO A 36 -3.89 -10.64 20.49
CA PRO A 36 -3.06 -11.70 21.05
C PRO A 36 -2.31 -12.41 19.91
N LYS A 37 -1.04 -12.04 19.73
CA LYS A 37 -0.11 -12.71 18.83
C LYS A 37 0.84 -13.59 19.63
N PRO A 38 1.15 -14.81 19.16
CA PRO A 38 2.14 -15.62 19.84
C PRO A 38 3.51 -14.92 19.76
N ARG A 39 4.32 -15.04 20.81
CA ARG A 39 5.62 -14.33 20.92
C ARG A 39 6.53 -14.59 19.70
N TRP A 40 6.46 -15.78 19.11
CA TRP A 40 7.22 -16.15 17.92
C TRP A 40 6.85 -15.34 16.67
N ALA A 41 5.62 -14.82 16.55
CA ALA A 41 5.21 -14.04 15.38
C ALA A 41 6.01 -12.72 15.27
N SER A 42 6.35 -12.10 16.40
CA SER A 42 7.18 -10.88 16.41
C SER A 42 8.64 -11.20 16.10
N ALA A 43 9.17 -12.32 16.63
CA ALA A 43 10.51 -12.79 16.29
C ALA A 43 10.62 -13.14 14.79
N LEU A 44 9.59 -13.77 14.22
CA LEU A 44 9.51 -14.08 12.79
C LEU A 44 9.52 -12.79 11.95
N PHE A 45 8.78 -11.75 12.36
CA PHE A 45 8.82 -10.46 11.66
C PHE A 45 10.24 -9.86 11.66
N VAL A 46 10.94 -9.90 12.79
CA VAL A 46 12.34 -9.42 12.89
C VAL A 46 13.25 -10.23 11.97
N LEU A 47 13.07 -11.55 11.90
CA LEU A 47 13.83 -12.41 10.99
C LEU A 47 13.57 -12.04 9.52
N VAL A 48 12.31 -11.82 9.15
CA VAL A 48 11.93 -11.40 7.79
C VAL A 48 12.50 -10.01 7.48
N ALA A 49 12.49 -9.09 8.44
CA ALA A 49 13.07 -7.77 8.27
C ALA A 49 14.59 -7.83 8.05
N ALA A 50 15.30 -8.65 8.84
CA ALA A 50 16.73 -8.90 8.64
C ALA A 50 17.02 -9.56 7.29
N ALA A 51 16.20 -10.54 6.88
CA ALA A 51 16.31 -11.18 5.57
C ALA A 51 16.07 -10.19 4.42
N LEU A 52 15.17 -9.22 4.58
CA LEU A 52 14.92 -8.18 3.58
C LEU A 52 16.10 -7.21 3.45
N LEU A 53 16.71 -6.80 4.56
CA LEU A 53 17.93 -5.97 4.55
C LEU A 53 19.11 -6.73 3.90
N ALA A 54 19.31 -7.99 4.28
CA ALA A 54 20.32 -8.85 3.68
C ALA A 54 20.04 -9.06 2.18
N GLY A 55 18.78 -9.31 1.80
CA GLY A 55 18.36 -9.43 0.41
C GLY A 55 18.66 -8.17 -0.39
N ALA A 56 18.37 -6.99 0.16
CA ALA A 56 18.64 -5.72 -0.50
C ALA A 56 20.14 -5.53 -0.80
N ALA A 57 21.01 -5.91 0.15
CA ALA A 57 22.46 -5.85 -0.03
C ALA A 57 22.98 -6.90 -1.04
N VAL A 58 22.44 -8.12 -1.02
CA VAL A 58 23.00 -9.26 -1.77
C VAL A 58 22.45 -9.34 -3.19
N SER A 59 21.14 -9.52 -3.37
CA SER A 59 20.58 -9.76 -4.71
C SER A 59 19.08 -9.47 -4.83
N THR A 60 18.65 -9.17 -6.05
CA THR A 60 17.23 -8.97 -6.41
C THR A 60 16.39 -10.22 -6.14
N ARG A 61 16.92 -11.42 -6.40
CA ARG A 61 16.20 -12.67 -6.11
C ARG A 61 15.98 -12.87 -4.62
N PHE A 62 17.01 -12.64 -3.80
CA PHE A 62 16.88 -12.76 -2.35
C PHE A 62 15.93 -11.68 -1.78
N THR A 63 15.98 -10.47 -2.32
CA THR A 63 14.99 -9.42 -1.99
C THR A 63 13.56 -9.91 -2.28
N GLY A 64 13.34 -10.52 -3.44
CA GLY A 64 12.05 -11.12 -3.81
C GLY A 64 11.55 -12.17 -2.81
N PHE A 65 12.41 -13.12 -2.41
CA PHE A 65 12.06 -14.12 -1.39
C PHE A 65 11.69 -13.48 -0.05
N ALA A 66 12.45 -12.48 0.41
CA ALA A 66 12.15 -11.78 1.66
C ALA A 66 10.80 -11.04 1.58
N LEU A 67 10.45 -10.46 0.43
CA LEU A 67 9.13 -9.84 0.22
C LEU A 67 7.98 -10.87 0.23
N VAL A 68 8.18 -12.06 -0.34
CA VAL A 68 7.21 -13.15 -0.27
C VAL A 68 6.95 -13.55 1.18
N LEU A 69 8.02 -13.69 1.97
CA LEU A 69 7.90 -14.01 3.40
C LEU A 69 7.19 -12.89 4.16
N LEU A 70 7.47 -11.62 3.85
CA LEU A 70 6.79 -10.47 4.45
C LEU A 70 5.30 -10.44 4.09
N ALA A 71 4.96 -10.68 2.82
CA ALA A 71 3.57 -10.74 2.37
C ALA A 71 2.80 -11.87 3.07
N ALA A 72 3.40 -13.06 3.16
CA ALA A 72 2.81 -14.19 3.87
C ALA A 72 2.61 -13.87 5.36
N TRP A 73 3.59 -13.24 6.00
CA TRP A 73 3.48 -12.80 7.39
C TRP A 73 2.31 -11.83 7.57
N LEU A 74 2.20 -10.81 6.72
CA LEU A 74 1.13 -9.80 6.79
C LEU A 74 -0.25 -10.44 6.55
N LEU A 75 -0.40 -11.33 5.56
CA LEU A 75 -1.65 -12.01 5.28
C LEU A 75 -2.14 -12.88 6.45
N VAL A 76 -1.22 -13.49 7.20
CA VAL A 76 -1.56 -14.39 8.32
C VAL A 76 -1.82 -13.62 9.61
N PHE A 77 -0.97 -12.65 9.95
CA PHE A 77 -0.95 -12.02 11.28
C PHE A 77 -1.54 -10.60 11.34
N ASP A 78 -1.76 -9.91 10.23
CA ASP A 78 -2.35 -8.57 10.25
C ASP A 78 -3.85 -8.62 10.60
N ILE A 79 -4.33 -7.61 11.33
CA ILE A 79 -5.74 -7.44 11.68
C ILE A 79 -6.66 -7.27 10.44
N ALA A 80 -6.13 -6.85 9.29
CA ALA A 80 -6.86 -6.60 8.05
C ALA A 80 -7.80 -7.76 7.66
N ARG A 81 -7.37 -9.01 7.87
CA ARG A 81 -8.19 -10.22 7.59
C ARG A 81 -9.45 -10.32 8.44
N ARG A 82 -9.50 -9.65 9.59
CA ARG A 82 -10.65 -9.61 10.49
C ARG A 82 -11.49 -8.36 10.23
N THR A 83 -10.83 -7.22 10.03
CA THR A 83 -11.51 -5.94 9.78
C THR A 83 -12.16 -5.85 8.41
N ILE A 84 -11.84 -6.77 7.48
CA ILE A 84 -12.57 -6.92 6.21
C ILE A 84 -14.05 -7.25 6.41
N PHE A 85 -14.40 -7.89 7.54
CA PHE A 85 -15.79 -8.18 7.89
C PHE A 85 -16.46 -7.05 8.69
N SER A 86 -15.76 -5.93 8.91
CA SER A 86 -16.34 -4.74 9.54
C SER A 86 -17.17 -3.92 8.55
N GLY A 87 -17.74 -2.80 9.00
CA GLY A 87 -18.47 -1.84 8.17
C GLY A 87 -17.67 -0.57 7.87
N GLY A 88 -18.10 0.19 6.86
CA GLY A 88 -17.61 1.55 6.59
C GLY A 88 -16.13 1.64 6.22
N LEU A 89 -15.46 2.67 6.77
CA LEU A 89 -14.06 2.99 6.50
C LEU A 89 -13.10 1.84 6.88
N THR A 90 -13.35 1.17 8.00
CA THR A 90 -12.50 0.08 8.49
C THR A 90 -12.44 -1.08 7.49
N ARG A 91 -13.56 -1.40 6.84
CA ARG A 91 -13.60 -2.41 5.77
C ARG A 91 -12.86 -1.95 4.52
N TYR A 92 -13.02 -0.67 4.15
CA TYR A 92 -12.32 -0.11 3.00
C TYR A 92 -10.80 -0.18 3.18
N ILE A 93 -10.29 0.24 4.35
CA ILE A 93 -8.88 0.12 4.72
C ILE A 93 -8.44 -1.35 4.60
N ALA A 94 -9.18 -2.27 5.20
CA ALA A 94 -8.86 -3.69 5.13
C ALA A 94 -8.80 -4.21 3.68
N ALA A 95 -9.72 -3.80 2.80
CA ALA A 95 -9.72 -4.17 1.39
C ALA A 95 -8.46 -3.66 0.68
N CYS A 96 -8.09 -2.39 0.88
CA CYS A 96 -6.86 -1.81 0.35
C CYS A 96 -5.62 -2.58 0.82
N LEU A 97 -5.55 -2.90 2.12
CA LEU A 97 -4.41 -3.60 2.72
C LEU A 97 -4.27 -5.02 2.17
N LEU A 98 -5.36 -5.80 2.16
CA LEU A 98 -5.35 -7.17 1.67
C LEU A 98 -5.03 -7.26 0.18
N ALA A 99 -5.59 -6.36 -0.64
CA ALA A 99 -5.23 -6.27 -2.04
C ALA A 99 -3.75 -5.89 -2.21
N GLY A 100 -3.26 -4.94 -1.43
CA GLY A 100 -1.86 -4.57 -1.38
C GLY A 100 -0.93 -5.73 -1.02
N TYR A 101 -1.29 -6.56 -0.03
CA TYR A 101 -0.50 -7.75 0.31
C TYR A 101 -0.47 -8.79 -0.83
N GLY A 102 -1.57 -8.95 -1.56
CA GLY A 102 -1.61 -9.77 -2.77
C GLY A 102 -0.60 -9.30 -3.82
N TRP A 103 -0.53 -7.98 -4.05
CA TRP A 103 0.46 -7.40 -4.96
C TRP A 103 1.89 -7.48 -4.45
N LEU A 104 2.12 -7.32 -3.14
CA LEU A 104 3.42 -7.53 -2.51
C LEU A 104 3.91 -8.96 -2.73
N LEU A 105 3.02 -9.95 -2.54
CA LEU A 105 3.33 -11.36 -2.77
C LEU A 105 3.70 -11.58 -4.25
N LEU A 106 2.88 -11.10 -5.17
CA LEU A 106 3.12 -11.26 -6.61
C LEU A 106 4.42 -10.58 -7.05
N GLY A 107 4.65 -9.33 -6.63
CA GLY A 107 5.90 -8.60 -6.91
C GLY A 107 7.12 -9.31 -6.34
N GLY A 108 7.02 -9.85 -5.12
CA GLY A 108 8.07 -10.66 -4.50
C GLY A 108 8.40 -11.92 -5.30
N VAL A 109 7.37 -12.68 -5.72
CA VAL A 109 7.54 -13.88 -6.57
C VAL A 109 8.20 -13.50 -7.89
N MET A 110 7.78 -12.40 -8.51
CA MET A 110 8.34 -11.94 -9.79
C MET A 110 9.83 -11.61 -9.66
N LEU A 111 10.24 -10.91 -8.60
CA LEU A 111 11.65 -10.61 -8.34
C LEU A 111 12.47 -11.87 -8.02
N ALA A 112 11.91 -12.81 -7.26
CA ALA A 112 12.56 -14.07 -6.90
C ALA A 112 12.82 -14.96 -8.12
N SER A 113 11.86 -15.01 -9.04
CA SER A 113 11.88 -15.88 -10.22
C SER A 113 12.53 -15.24 -11.46
N GLY A 114 12.91 -13.96 -11.41
CA GLY A 114 13.55 -13.26 -12.53
C GLY A 114 12.59 -12.84 -13.65
N TYR A 115 11.31 -12.63 -13.33
CA TYR A 115 10.34 -12.03 -14.25
C TYR A 115 10.71 -10.57 -14.59
N PRO A 116 10.09 -9.96 -15.62
CA PRO A 116 10.33 -8.57 -15.98
C PRO A 116 10.29 -7.64 -14.77
N ARG A 117 11.45 -7.03 -14.47
CA ARG A 117 11.65 -6.17 -13.30
C ARG A 117 10.65 -5.03 -13.27
N ASP A 118 10.38 -4.41 -14.41
CA ASP A 118 9.39 -3.34 -14.55
C ASP A 118 8.02 -3.72 -13.96
N ALA A 119 7.53 -4.91 -14.30
CA ALA A 119 6.24 -5.41 -13.83
C ALA A 119 6.25 -5.70 -12.32
N ALA A 120 7.36 -6.23 -11.80
CA ALA A 120 7.53 -6.48 -10.37
C ALA A 120 7.57 -5.16 -9.56
N LEU A 121 8.23 -4.13 -10.10
CA LEU A 121 8.26 -2.79 -9.50
C LEU A 121 6.87 -2.14 -9.51
N HIS A 122 6.09 -2.30 -10.58
CA HIS A 122 4.71 -1.81 -10.62
C HIS A 122 3.82 -2.54 -9.61
N ALA A 123 3.95 -3.88 -9.49
CA ALA A 123 3.26 -4.64 -8.46
C ALA A 123 3.63 -4.15 -7.05
N PHE A 124 4.90 -3.88 -6.78
CA PHE A 124 5.34 -3.38 -5.47
C PHE A 124 4.88 -1.94 -5.20
N PHE A 125 5.24 -0.98 -6.06
CA PHE A 125 4.99 0.43 -5.79
C PHE A 125 3.50 0.79 -5.99
N LEU A 126 2.89 0.44 -7.12
CA LEU A 126 1.49 0.78 -7.34
C LEU A 126 0.56 -0.22 -6.64
N GLY A 127 0.87 -1.50 -6.72
CA GLY A 127 -0.01 -2.53 -6.17
C GLY A 127 0.01 -2.57 -4.65
N PHE A 128 1.18 -2.52 -4.02
CA PHE A 128 1.30 -2.56 -2.56
C PHE A 128 1.34 -1.16 -1.94
N VAL A 129 2.30 -0.29 -2.31
CA VAL A 129 2.48 1.00 -1.63
C VAL A 129 1.29 1.95 -1.89
N PHE A 130 0.84 2.13 -3.12
CA PHE A 130 -0.32 3.01 -3.39
C PHE A 130 -1.63 2.48 -2.81
N SER A 131 -1.81 1.17 -2.70
CA SER A 131 -2.97 0.63 -1.98
C SER A 131 -2.95 1.01 -0.50
N MET A 132 -1.79 1.03 0.14
CA MET A 132 -1.64 1.54 1.51
C MET A 132 -1.96 3.04 1.60
N VAL A 133 -1.50 3.82 0.62
CA VAL A 133 -1.82 5.26 0.52
C VAL A 133 -3.33 5.45 0.41
N PHE A 134 -4.00 4.72 -0.48
CA PHE A 134 -5.46 4.82 -0.66
C PHE A 134 -6.22 4.43 0.60
N GLY A 135 -5.81 3.34 1.26
CA GLY A 135 -6.41 2.87 2.51
C GLY A 135 -6.32 3.92 3.62
N HIS A 136 -5.14 4.48 3.87
CA HIS A 136 -4.93 5.35 5.03
C HIS A 136 -5.20 6.83 4.76
N ALA A 137 -5.28 7.27 3.50
CA ALA A 137 -5.54 8.67 3.16
C ALA A 137 -6.78 9.27 3.85
N PRO A 138 -7.94 8.59 3.98
CA PRO A 138 -9.08 9.12 4.73
C PRO A 138 -8.82 9.39 6.22
N ILE A 139 -7.75 8.84 6.80
CA ILE A 139 -7.33 9.08 8.18
C ILE A 139 -6.20 10.11 8.25
N ILE A 140 -5.19 9.97 7.38
CA ILE A 140 -3.99 10.82 7.41
C ILE A 140 -4.30 12.23 6.92
N VAL A 141 -5.06 12.37 5.82
CA VAL A 141 -5.34 13.67 5.21
C VAL A 141 -6.05 14.62 6.19
N PRO A 142 -7.09 14.20 6.94
CA PRO A 142 -7.66 15.03 7.99
C PRO A 142 -6.69 15.42 9.11
N ALA A 143 -5.80 14.51 9.51
CA ALA A 143 -4.83 14.80 10.58
C ALA A 143 -3.81 15.86 10.17
N VAL A 144 -3.37 15.85 8.91
CA VAL A 144 -2.38 16.81 8.38
C VAL A 144 -3.03 18.12 7.95
N LEU A 145 -4.10 18.06 7.15
CA LEU A 145 -4.77 19.24 6.59
C LEU A 145 -5.79 19.87 7.55
N ARG A 146 -6.04 19.25 8.71
CA ARG A 146 -7.05 19.66 9.71
C ARG A 146 -8.45 19.89 9.11
N ARG A 147 -8.80 19.12 8.07
CA ARG A 147 -10.11 19.18 7.38
C ARG A 147 -10.76 17.80 7.35
N ALA A 148 -12.03 17.72 7.70
CA ALA A 148 -12.78 16.47 7.68
C ALA A 148 -12.82 15.88 6.26
N LEU A 149 -12.58 14.57 6.17
CA LEU A 149 -12.63 13.82 4.91
C LEU A 149 -13.53 12.61 5.12
N PRO A 150 -14.86 12.81 5.07
CA PRO A 150 -15.81 11.76 5.37
C PRO A 150 -15.68 10.60 4.38
N TYR A 151 -15.66 9.38 4.91
CA TYR A 151 -15.64 8.20 4.08
C TYR A 151 -16.97 8.05 3.32
N THR A 152 -16.90 7.74 2.03
CA THR A 152 -18.04 7.37 1.19
C THR A 152 -17.70 6.10 0.40
N SER A 153 -18.71 5.36 -0.08
CA SER A 153 -18.45 4.14 -0.87
C SER A 153 -17.78 4.42 -2.22
N TRP A 154 -17.76 5.67 -2.69
CA TRP A 154 -17.08 6.06 -3.93
C TRP A 154 -15.57 5.81 -3.92
N PHE A 155 -14.93 5.73 -2.75
CA PHE A 155 -13.51 5.40 -2.62
C PHE A 155 -13.15 4.00 -3.15
N TYR A 156 -14.11 3.09 -3.30
CA TYR A 156 -13.87 1.79 -3.95
C TYR A 156 -13.66 1.90 -5.46
N LEU A 157 -14.20 2.93 -6.12
CA LEU A 157 -14.06 3.10 -7.56
C LEU A 157 -12.60 3.31 -7.99
N PRO A 158 -11.85 4.29 -7.46
CA PRO A 158 -10.43 4.45 -7.80
C PRO A 158 -9.58 3.25 -7.36
N LEU A 159 -9.97 2.57 -6.27
CA LEU A 159 -9.30 1.34 -5.82
C LEU A 159 -9.46 0.20 -6.85
N ALA A 160 -10.68 -0.06 -7.29
CA ALA A 160 -10.96 -1.07 -8.30
C ALA A 160 -10.26 -0.72 -9.63
N LEU A 161 -10.33 0.55 -10.05
CA LEU A 161 -9.66 1.02 -11.24
C LEU A 161 -8.14 0.81 -11.16
N LEU A 162 -7.51 1.15 -10.04
CA LEU A 162 -6.08 0.91 -9.80
C LEU A 162 -5.72 -0.57 -9.97
N HIS A 163 -6.44 -1.49 -9.30
CA HIS A 163 -6.10 -2.91 -9.35
C HIS A 163 -6.34 -3.54 -10.72
N LEU A 164 -7.43 -3.18 -11.42
CA LEU A 164 -7.74 -3.71 -12.74
C LEU A 164 -6.72 -3.23 -13.79
N THR A 165 -6.40 -1.93 -13.77
CA THR A 165 -5.45 -1.34 -14.72
C THR A 165 -4.01 -1.75 -14.43
N LEU A 166 -3.67 -1.95 -13.16
CA LEU A 166 -2.38 -2.55 -12.77
C LEU A 166 -2.27 -4.01 -13.21
N ALA A 167 -3.35 -4.80 -13.09
CA ALA A 167 -3.36 -6.17 -13.61
C ALA A 167 -3.14 -6.18 -15.13
N ALA A 168 -3.78 -5.28 -15.88
CA ALA A 168 -3.52 -5.12 -17.31
C ALA A 168 -2.07 -4.71 -17.60
N ARG A 169 -1.51 -3.77 -16.81
CA ARG A 169 -0.11 -3.32 -16.93
C ARG A 169 0.89 -4.46 -16.72
N VAL A 170 0.69 -5.27 -15.68
CA VAL A 170 1.55 -6.42 -15.34
C VAL A 170 1.38 -7.53 -16.36
N ALA A 171 0.15 -7.88 -16.73
CA ALA A 171 -0.13 -8.91 -17.75
C ALA A 171 0.49 -8.53 -19.10
N GLY A 172 0.34 -7.28 -19.53
CA GLY A 172 0.96 -6.79 -20.77
C GLY A 172 2.48 -6.82 -20.74
N ALA A 173 3.10 -6.62 -19.57
CA ALA A 173 4.55 -6.74 -19.41
C ALA A 173 5.01 -8.20 -19.43
N LEU A 174 4.25 -9.11 -18.82
CA LEU A 174 4.54 -10.55 -18.83
C LEU A 174 4.39 -11.17 -20.22
N ALA A 175 3.39 -10.76 -20.98
CA ALA A 175 3.11 -11.30 -22.31
C ALA A 175 3.80 -10.51 -23.44
N SER A 176 4.50 -9.43 -23.12
CA SER A 176 5.19 -8.52 -24.06
C SER A 176 4.27 -7.73 -25.01
N GLN A 177 3.04 -7.39 -24.59
CA GLN A 177 2.08 -6.56 -25.36
C GLN A 177 2.14 -5.11 -24.90
N ALA A 178 2.78 -4.27 -25.71
CA ALA A 178 2.93 -2.84 -25.45
C ALA A 178 1.58 -2.11 -25.29
N GLY A 179 0.53 -2.51 -26.02
CA GLY A 179 -0.79 -1.88 -25.93
C GLY A 179 -1.43 -2.02 -24.54
N TRP A 180 -1.36 -3.22 -23.94
CA TRP A 180 -1.85 -3.47 -22.58
C TRP A 180 -1.00 -2.74 -21.53
N GLN A 181 0.31 -2.67 -21.76
CA GLN A 181 1.20 -1.92 -20.89
C GLN A 181 0.87 -0.43 -20.87
N PHE A 182 0.72 0.18 -22.05
CA PHE A 182 0.41 1.59 -22.19
C PHE A 182 -1.01 1.92 -21.66
N GLY A 183 -2.01 1.13 -22.04
CA GLY A 183 -3.38 1.29 -21.54
C GLY A 183 -3.47 1.13 -20.02
N GLY A 184 -2.76 0.14 -19.46
CA GLY A 184 -2.66 -0.05 -18.02
C GLY A 184 -1.93 1.10 -17.32
N ALA A 185 -0.89 1.68 -17.94
CA ALA A 185 -0.19 2.84 -17.38
C ALA A 185 -1.08 4.10 -17.33
N ILE A 186 -1.81 4.40 -18.41
CA ILE A 186 -2.81 5.48 -18.43
C ILE A 186 -3.89 5.21 -17.39
N GLY A 187 -4.40 3.98 -17.32
CA GLY A 187 -5.41 3.57 -16.36
C GLY A 187 -4.96 3.75 -14.90
N ASN A 188 -3.70 3.41 -14.59
CA ASN A 188 -3.12 3.65 -13.27
C ASN A 188 -3.06 5.14 -12.93
N ALA A 189 -2.64 5.99 -13.86
CA ALA A 189 -2.61 7.44 -13.67
C ALA A 189 -4.04 8.00 -13.47
N ALA A 190 -5.01 7.52 -14.25
CA ALA A 190 -6.41 7.86 -14.10
C ALA A 190 -6.97 7.41 -12.75
N ALA A 191 -6.57 6.24 -12.22
CA ALA A 191 -6.96 5.76 -10.90
C ALA A 191 -6.48 6.68 -9.77
N ILE A 192 -5.24 7.15 -9.85
CA ILE A 192 -4.68 8.12 -8.90
C ILE A 192 -5.44 9.45 -9.01
N GLY A 193 -5.69 9.95 -10.22
CA GLY A 193 -6.49 11.15 -10.44
C GLY A 193 -7.90 11.04 -9.87
N ALA A 194 -8.59 9.92 -10.15
CA ALA A 194 -9.92 9.62 -9.63
C ALA A 194 -9.95 9.54 -8.10
N PHE A 195 -8.89 9.00 -7.49
CA PHE A 195 -8.75 8.99 -6.02
C PHE A 195 -8.66 10.41 -5.47
N ILE A 196 -7.79 11.25 -6.04
CA ILE A 196 -7.63 12.65 -5.64
C ILE A 196 -8.95 13.39 -5.77
N LEU A 197 -9.64 13.25 -6.90
CA LEU A 197 -10.95 13.90 -7.13
C LEU A 197 -12.00 13.44 -6.11
N THR A 198 -12.05 12.14 -5.80
CA THR A 198 -12.97 11.59 -4.79
C THR A 198 -12.67 12.14 -3.40
N ALA A 199 -11.39 12.23 -3.04
CA ALA A 199 -10.95 12.77 -1.77
C ALA A 199 -11.28 14.27 -1.63
N VAL A 200 -11.01 15.06 -2.68
CA VAL A 200 -11.32 16.50 -2.72
C VAL A 200 -12.83 16.73 -2.67
N ALA A 201 -13.61 16.01 -3.48
CA ALA A 201 -15.06 16.12 -3.48
C ALA A 201 -15.65 15.82 -2.09
N SER A 202 -15.19 14.74 -1.45
CA SER A 202 -15.58 14.40 -0.08
C SER A 202 -15.23 15.51 0.93
N ALA A 203 -14.00 16.03 0.88
CA ALA A 203 -13.55 17.09 1.79
C ALA A 203 -14.29 18.42 1.59
N VAL A 204 -14.74 18.73 0.37
CA VAL A 204 -15.55 19.93 0.06
C VAL A 204 -16.99 19.74 0.54
N SER A 205 -17.56 18.54 0.38
CA SER A 205 -18.91 18.23 0.84
C SER A 205 -19.05 18.13 2.37
N ALA A 206 -17.93 18.02 3.11
CA ALA A 206 -17.93 18.04 4.56
C ALA A 206 -18.38 19.41 5.10
N ARG A 207 -19.57 19.46 5.73
CA ARG A 207 -20.04 20.67 6.45
C ARG A 207 -19.19 20.87 7.70
N THR A 208 -18.73 22.10 7.94
CA THR A 208 -18.13 22.49 9.23
C THR A 208 -19.16 22.20 10.34
N PRO A 209 -18.80 21.48 11.42
CA PRO A 209 -19.70 21.33 12.57
C PRO A 209 -20.11 22.73 13.03
N ALA A 210 -21.40 23.03 13.06
CA ALA A 210 -21.89 24.24 13.71
C ALA A 210 -21.46 24.19 15.17
N ALA A 211 -20.76 25.21 15.65
CA ALA A 211 -20.41 25.32 17.05
C ALA A 211 -21.69 25.15 17.88
N SER A 212 -21.72 24.15 18.77
CA SER A 212 -22.84 23.98 19.69
C SER A 212 -22.98 25.29 20.48
N PRO A 213 -24.16 25.92 20.52
CA PRO A 213 -24.35 27.11 21.33
C PRO A 213 -23.98 26.79 22.78
N PRO A 214 -23.29 27.70 23.50
CA PRO A 214 -22.90 27.46 24.87
C PRO A 214 -24.13 27.09 25.69
N ALA A 215 -24.02 26.00 26.46
CA ALA A 215 -25.09 25.56 27.34
C ALA A 215 -25.45 26.73 28.26
N ALA A 216 -26.66 27.27 28.09
CA ALA A 216 -27.18 28.30 28.96
C ALA A 216 -27.13 27.76 30.39
N GLY A 217 -26.30 28.39 31.23
CA GLY A 217 -26.12 27.99 32.62
C GLY A 217 -27.47 27.97 33.33
N ARG A 218 -27.85 26.80 33.84
CA ARG A 218 -28.90 26.71 34.85
C ARG A 218 -28.31 27.17 36.17
N PHE A 219 -28.54 28.44 36.49
CA PHE A 219 -28.51 28.91 37.87
C PHE A 219 -29.84 28.53 38.51
N THR A 220 -29.81 27.53 39.39
CA THR A 220 -30.84 27.27 40.40
C THR A 220 -30.13 26.77 41.64
#